data_AF-A0A6J1W3N0-F1
#
_entry.id   AF-A0A6J1W3N0-F1
#
_cell.length_a   1.000
_cell.length_b   1.000
_cell.length_c   1.000
_cell.angle_alpha   90.00
_cell.angle_beta   90.00
_cell.angle_gamma   90.00
#
_symmetry.space_group_name_H-M   'P 1'
#
loop_
_entity.id
_entity.type
_entity.pdbx_description
1 polymer ?
#
loop_
_entity_poly.entity_id
_entity_poly.type
_entity_poly.pdbx_seq_one_letter_code
_entity_poly.pdbx_strand_id
1 'polypeptide(L)'
;ALCSLLRRDASINFKAKGNSLVSVLACNLLMAAYEEDENWPEIFVKVYMEDSLGERIWVDSPHCKTFVENIQTAFGTKMPPKSILSHGEVGRGGGDLSAGNSPHPSVPEEEDSQSELLIAEDKMSPEQEAHLMPRYDDLAESVEEYVLDMLRDQLNRRQPMDNVSRNLLRLLTATCGYKEIRQMAVQRLEMWLQNPKLTRPAQDLLMSVCMNCNTHSSEDVEVVSNLIKIRLKPKVLLNHYMLCV
;
A
#
# COMPACT_ATOMS: atom_id res chain seq x y z
N ALA A 1 -16.04 19.21 -2.82
CA ALA A 1 -16.54 18.74 -4.12
C ALA A 1 -15.57 17.74 -4.78
N LEU A 2 -14.27 18.04 -4.93
CA LEU A 2 -13.33 17.09 -5.57
C LEU A 2 -13.10 15.80 -4.76
N CYS A 3 -13.04 15.85 -3.43
CA CYS A 3 -12.84 14.64 -2.61
C CYS A 3 -13.95 13.60 -2.77
N SER A 4 -15.19 13.99 -3.12
CA SER A 4 -16.26 13.02 -3.38
C SER A 4 -16.04 12.23 -4.67
N LEU A 5 -15.18 12.70 -5.59
CA LEU A 5 -14.76 11.95 -6.77
C LEU A 5 -13.70 10.88 -6.45
N LEU A 6 -13.04 11.00 -5.29
CA LEU A 6 -12.10 10.00 -4.77
C LEU A 6 -12.82 8.92 -3.94
N ARG A 7 -14.04 9.21 -3.48
CA ARG A 7 -14.91 8.25 -2.79
C ARG A 7 -15.75 7.52 -3.81
N ARG A 8 -15.73 6.19 -3.79
CA ARG A 8 -16.66 5.39 -4.59
C ARG A 8 -17.90 5.11 -3.76
N ASP A 9 -19.02 5.69 -4.16
CA ASP A 9 -20.30 5.45 -3.51
C ASP A 9 -20.74 4.00 -3.80
N ALA A 10 -20.62 3.11 -2.82
CA ALA A 10 -20.96 1.69 -2.97
C ALA A 10 -22.46 1.46 -3.27
N SER A 11 -23.29 2.50 -3.10
CA SER A 11 -24.72 2.50 -3.43
C SER A 11 -25.00 2.63 -4.94
N ILE A 12 -24.04 3.14 -5.71
CA ILE A 12 -24.18 3.32 -7.16
C ILE A 12 -23.59 2.09 -7.84
N ASN A 13 -24.48 1.12 -8.17
CA ASN A 13 -24.21 -0.09 -8.95
C ASN A 13 -23.79 0.23 -10.40
N PHE A 14 -22.74 1.03 -10.61
CA PHE A 14 -22.15 1.22 -11.92
C PHE A 14 -21.35 -0.05 -12.25
N LYS A 15 -21.92 -0.88 -13.13
CA LYS A 15 -21.28 -2.08 -13.70
C LYS A 15 -20.05 -1.77 -14.57
N ALA A 16 -19.69 -0.50 -14.75
CA ALA A 16 -18.40 -0.12 -15.33
C ALA A 16 -17.40 0.05 -14.19
N LYS A 17 -16.21 -0.57 -14.31
CA LYS A 17 -15.03 -0.12 -13.56
C LYS A 17 -14.99 1.40 -13.68
N GLY A 18 -15.13 2.13 -12.56
CA GLY A 18 -15.13 3.58 -12.57
C GLY A 18 -13.88 4.06 -13.32
N ASN A 19 -14.04 5.05 -14.19
CA ASN A 19 -12.92 5.55 -14.97
C ASN A 19 -11.86 6.13 -14.01
N SER A 20 -10.72 5.43 -13.88
CA SER A 20 -9.62 5.83 -12.99
C SER A 20 -9.09 7.22 -13.32
N LEU A 21 -9.26 7.68 -14.57
CA LEU A 21 -8.88 9.02 -15.00
C LEU A 21 -9.59 10.12 -14.21
N VAL A 22 -10.82 9.90 -13.74
CA VAL A 22 -11.53 10.88 -12.92
C VAL A 22 -10.83 11.04 -11.56
N SER A 23 -10.45 9.93 -10.94
CA SER A 23 -9.68 9.96 -9.68
C SER A 23 -8.29 10.54 -9.89
N VAL A 24 -7.61 10.20 -11.00
CA VAL A 24 -6.30 10.78 -11.35
C VAL A 24 -6.39 12.29 -11.54
N LEU A 25 -7.36 12.78 -12.30
CA LEU A 25 -7.59 14.21 -12.49
C LEU A 25 -7.90 14.90 -11.15
N ALA A 26 -8.76 14.32 -10.32
CA ALA A 26 -9.09 14.86 -9.01
C ALA A 26 -7.86 14.94 -8.08
N CYS A 27 -7.03 13.90 -8.02
CA CYS A 27 -5.79 13.91 -7.24
C CYS A 27 -4.83 15.01 -7.71
N ASN A 28 -4.64 15.17 -9.02
CA ASN A 28 -3.72 16.17 -9.56
C ASN A 28 -4.23 17.60 -9.36
N LEU A 29 -5.54 17.83 -9.50
CA LEU A 29 -6.14 19.14 -9.18
C LEU A 29 -6.05 19.46 -7.69
N LEU A 30 -6.27 18.48 -6.81
CA LEU A 30 -6.10 18.66 -5.36
C LEU A 30 -4.65 18.92 -4.99
N MET A 31 -3.70 18.19 -5.59
CA MET A 31 -2.27 18.41 -5.40
C MET A 31 -1.89 19.84 -5.81
N ALA A 32 -2.28 20.29 -6.99
CA ALA A 32 -1.99 21.64 -7.47
C ALA A 32 -2.67 22.73 -6.63
N ALA A 33 -3.88 22.48 -6.11
CA ALA A 33 -4.61 23.44 -5.30
C ALA A 33 -4.02 23.63 -3.89
N TYR A 34 -3.34 22.61 -3.34
CA TYR A 34 -2.79 22.60 -1.98
C TYR A 34 -1.26 22.47 -1.96
N GLU A 35 -0.59 22.70 -3.09
CA GLU A 35 0.86 22.49 -3.24
C GLU A 35 1.68 23.28 -2.22
N GLU A 36 1.30 24.53 -2.00
CA GLU A 36 1.95 25.48 -1.09
C GLU A 36 1.39 25.42 0.35
N ASP A 37 0.31 24.67 0.59
CA ASP A 37 -0.38 24.65 1.89
C ASP A 37 0.27 23.62 2.85
N GLU A 38 0.88 24.07 3.94
CA GLU A 38 1.48 23.17 4.94
C GLU A 38 0.46 22.35 5.73
N ASN A 39 -0.81 22.77 5.73
CA ASN A 39 -1.89 22.17 6.53
C ASN A 39 -2.99 21.58 5.63
N TRP A 40 -2.80 20.33 5.22
CA TRP A 40 -3.78 19.64 4.40
C TRP A 40 -5.00 19.19 5.22
N PRO A 41 -6.20 19.21 4.63
CA PRO A 41 -7.40 18.82 5.33
C PRO A 41 -7.42 17.31 5.62
N GLU A 42 -7.87 16.93 6.81
CA GLU A 42 -8.00 15.55 7.30
C GLU A 42 -8.74 14.62 6.31
N ILE A 43 -9.69 15.16 5.54
CA ILE A 43 -10.46 14.42 4.53
C ILE A 43 -9.57 13.70 3.50
N PHE A 44 -8.36 14.21 3.22
CA PHE A 44 -7.42 13.54 2.31
C PHE A 44 -6.92 12.22 2.89
N VAL A 45 -6.65 12.15 4.19
CA VAL A 45 -6.31 10.89 4.88
C VAL A 45 -7.52 9.96 4.83
N LYS A 46 -8.73 10.46 5.08
CA LYS A 46 -9.96 9.64 5.05
C LYS A 46 -10.17 8.96 3.70
N VAL A 47 -10.09 9.70 2.60
CA VAL A 47 -10.25 9.12 1.25
C VAL A 47 -9.08 8.19 0.87
N TYR A 48 -7.86 8.48 1.34
CA TYR A 48 -6.71 7.58 1.16
C TYR A 48 -6.93 6.24 1.85
N MET A 49 -7.41 6.25 3.09
CA MET A 49 -7.70 5.04 3.86
C MET A 49 -8.78 4.19 3.17
N GLU A 50 -9.85 4.85 2.68
CA GLU A 50 -10.94 4.21 1.95
C GLU A 50 -10.46 3.52 0.66
N ASP A 51 -9.72 4.23 -0.22
CA ASP A 51 -9.19 3.64 -1.45
C ASP A 51 -8.12 2.57 -1.17
N SER A 52 -7.29 2.77 -0.14
CA SER A 52 -6.25 1.83 0.28
C SER A 52 -6.78 0.48 0.74
N LEU A 53 -7.94 0.45 1.39
CA LEU A 53 -8.64 -0.77 1.81
C LEU A 53 -9.49 -1.36 0.69
N GLY A 54 -9.98 -0.53 -0.23
CA GLY A 54 -10.85 -0.88 -1.34
C GLY A 54 -10.10 -1.42 -2.57
N GLU A 55 -10.45 -0.92 -3.75
CA GLU A 55 -9.90 -1.37 -5.05
C GLU A 55 -8.55 -0.75 -5.40
N ARG A 56 -8.06 0.22 -4.60
CA ARG A 56 -6.79 0.93 -4.81
C ARG A 56 -6.69 1.60 -6.18
N ILE A 57 -7.71 2.37 -6.55
CA ILE A 57 -7.85 2.97 -7.88
C ILE A 57 -6.80 4.04 -8.13
N TRP A 58 -6.51 4.87 -7.13
CA TRP A 58 -5.61 6.02 -7.29
C TRP A 58 -4.40 5.98 -6.36
N VAL A 59 -4.48 5.29 -5.21
CA VAL A 59 -3.32 5.18 -4.30
C VAL A 59 -2.14 4.42 -4.90
N ASP A 60 -2.38 3.56 -5.89
CA ASP A 60 -1.35 2.81 -6.61
C ASP A 60 -0.98 3.46 -7.96
N SER A 61 -1.66 4.53 -8.37
CA SER A 61 -1.43 5.18 -9.66
C SER A 61 -0.12 5.99 -9.64
N PRO A 62 0.81 5.76 -10.59
CA PRO A 62 2.01 6.58 -10.74
C PRO A 62 1.69 8.07 -10.93
N HIS A 63 0.56 8.38 -11.57
CA HIS A 63 0.10 9.75 -11.81
C HIS A 63 -0.47 10.44 -10.57
N CYS A 64 -0.69 9.71 -9.48
CA CYS A 64 -1.14 10.28 -8.20
C CYS A 64 -0.04 10.28 -7.14
N LYS A 65 1.19 9.87 -7.51
CA LYS A 65 2.27 9.58 -6.57
C LYS A 65 2.55 10.74 -5.61
N THR A 66 2.73 11.96 -6.12
CA THR A 66 3.04 13.14 -5.28
C THR A 66 1.93 13.44 -4.26
N PHE A 67 0.67 13.32 -4.66
CA PHE A 67 -0.48 13.50 -3.77
C PHE A 67 -0.50 12.41 -2.68
N VAL A 68 -0.30 11.15 -3.08
CA VAL A 68 -0.25 10.01 -2.16
C VAL A 68 0.90 10.13 -1.16
N GLU A 69 2.11 10.47 -1.61
CA GLU A 69 3.28 10.61 -0.76
C GLU A 69 3.13 11.76 0.24
N ASN A 70 2.51 12.89 -0.16
CA ASN A 70 2.16 13.96 0.78
C ASN A 70 1.13 13.51 1.83
N ILE A 71 0.11 12.72 1.45
CA ILE A 71 -0.82 12.13 2.43
C ILE A 71 -0.07 11.23 3.42
N GLN A 72 0.84 10.39 2.92
CA GLN A 72 1.59 9.42 3.74
C GLN A 72 2.53 10.08 4.75
N THR A 73 2.86 11.37 4.60
CA THR A 73 3.61 12.11 5.62
C THR A 73 2.90 12.13 6.97
N ALA A 74 1.56 12.03 6.99
CA ALA A 74 0.76 11.90 8.20
C ALA A 74 1.23 10.76 9.12
N PHE A 75 1.74 9.67 8.53
CA PHE A 75 2.00 8.44 9.27
C PHE A 75 3.41 8.36 9.84
N GLY A 76 4.33 9.20 9.38
CA GLY A 76 5.73 9.16 9.82
C GLY A 76 6.47 7.84 9.53
N THR A 77 5.94 7.00 8.63
CA THR A 77 6.50 5.68 8.36
C THR A 77 7.76 5.77 7.51
N LYS A 78 8.87 5.20 7.99
CA LYS A 78 10.08 4.96 7.20
C LYS A 78 9.85 3.76 6.30
N MET A 79 9.70 4.00 4.99
CA MET A 79 9.45 2.94 4.01
C MET A 79 10.75 2.20 3.65
N PRO A 80 10.72 0.85 3.49
CA PRO A 80 11.88 0.10 3.05
C PRO A 80 12.30 0.49 1.62
N PRO A 81 13.62 0.60 1.33
CA PRO A 81 14.10 0.82 -0.02
C PRO A 81 13.58 -0.24 -1.00
N LYS A 82 13.15 0.18 -2.20
CA LYS A 82 12.63 -0.73 -3.24
C LYS A 82 13.61 -1.86 -3.62
N SER A 83 14.91 -1.63 -3.50
CA SER A 83 15.98 -2.62 -3.75
C SER A 83 16.00 -3.78 -2.75
N ILE A 84 15.55 -3.55 -1.51
CA ILE A 84 15.47 -4.58 -0.47
C ILE A 84 14.21 -5.42 -0.68
N LEU A 85 13.13 -4.82 -1.18
CA LEU A 85 11.88 -5.51 -1.49
C LEU A 85 12.01 -6.49 -2.67
N SER A 86 12.87 -6.22 -3.66
CA SER A 86 13.04 -7.07 -4.86
C SER A 86 13.85 -8.35 -4.64
N HIS A 87 14.58 -8.49 -3.53
CA HIS A 87 15.41 -9.68 -3.24
C HIS A 87 14.61 -10.99 -3.08
N GLY A 88 13.27 -10.94 -3.08
CA GLY A 88 12.39 -12.10 -3.12
C GLY A 88 12.14 -12.71 -4.51
N GLU A 89 12.56 -12.04 -5.61
CA GLU A 89 12.25 -12.48 -6.99
C GLU A 89 13.32 -13.40 -7.63
N VAL A 90 14.46 -13.62 -6.96
CA VAL A 90 15.60 -14.38 -7.51
C VAL A 90 15.33 -15.90 -7.64
N GLY A 91 14.09 -16.36 -7.43
CA GLY A 91 13.70 -17.77 -7.51
C GLY A 91 13.04 -18.23 -8.82
N ARG A 92 12.87 -17.38 -9.84
CA ARG A 92 12.14 -17.76 -11.08
C ARG A 92 12.90 -17.58 -12.40
N GLY A 93 14.19 -17.24 -12.37
CA GLY A 93 15.03 -17.14 -13.57
C GLY A 93 16.08 -18.23 -13.61
N GLY A 94 15.77 -19.38 -14.21
CA GLY A 94 16.77 -20.43 -14.43
C GLY A 94 16.23 -21.59 -15.24
N GLY A 95 16.54 -21.60 -16.54
CA GLY A 95 16.39 -22.79 -17.39
C GLY A 95 16.10 -22.48 -18.86
N ASP A 96 17.10 -22.01 -19.60
CA ASP A 96 17.15 -22.21 -21.06
C ASP A 96 17.14 -23.70 -21.36
N LEU A 97 16.11 -24.21 -22.06
CA LEU A 97 16.24 -25.33 -22.98
C LEU A 97 15.21 -25.20 -24.13
N SER A 98 15.78 -25.05 -25.32
CA SER A 98 15.19 -25.17 -26.65
C SER A 98 14.28 -26.40 -26.84
N ALA A 99 13.11 -26.23 -27.47
CA ALA A 99 12.56 -27.13 -28.49
C ALA A 99 11.20 -26.61 -29.04
N GLY A 100 11.08 -26.55 -30.38
CA GLY A 100 9.81 -26.83 -31.07
C GLY A 100 9.03 -25.66 -31.66
N ASN A 101 9.41 -25.24 -32.87
CA ASN A 101 8.53 -24.51 -33.79
C ASN A 101 7.32 -25.38 -34.19
N SER A 102 6.12 -24.81 -34.16
CA SER A 102 5.01 -25.19 -35.06
C SER A 102 4.02 -24.03 -35.21
N PRO A 103 3.67 -23.62 -36.44
CA PRO A 103 2.70 -22.56 -36.70
C PRO A 103 1.29 -23.17 -36.76
N HIS A 104 0.32 -22.60 -36.06
CA HIS A 104 -1.09 -22.88 -36.31
C HIS A 104 -1.87 -21.58 -36.51
N PRO A 105 -2.82 -21.51 -37.47
CA PRO A 105 -3.30 -20.26 -38.04
C PRO A 105 -4.32 -19.53 -37.15
N SER A 106 -4.33 -18.24 -37.39
CA SER A 106 -5.25 -17.19 -36.96
C SER A 106 -6.75 -17.54 -36.99
N VAL A 107 -7.43 -17.21 -35.91
CA VAL A 107 -8.86 -16.83 -35.87
C VAL A 107 -8.92 -15.34 -35.51
N PRO A 108 -9.64 -14.50 -36.28
CA PRO A 108 -9.87 -13.11 -35.90
C PRO A 108 -11.04 -13.06 -34.93
N GLU A 109 -10.78 -12.82 -33.65
CA GLU A 109 -11.81 -12.33 -32.73
C GLU A 109 -11.73 -10.81 -32.74
N GLU A 110 -12.70 -10.20 -33.43
CA GLU A 110 -13.09 -8.81 -33.25
C GLU A 110 -13.74 -8.64 -31.87
N GLU A 111 -13.77 -7.40 -31.37
CA GLU A 111 -14.23 -6.95 -30.03
C GLU A 111 -13.15 -7.10 -28.94
N ASP A 112 -12.63 -6.06 -28.31
CA ASP A 112 -13.26 -4.83 -27.87
C ASP A 112 -12.14 -3.79 -27.78
N SER A 113 -12.13 -2.81 -28.70
CA SER A 113 -11.26 -1.64 -28.59
C SER A 113 -11.72 -0.81 -27.40
N GLN A 114 -11.33 -1.22 -26.19
CA GLN A 114 -11.16 -0.28 -25.10
C GLN A 114 -10.26 0.80 -25.67
N SER A 115 -10.85 1.96 -25.92
CA SER A 115 -10.11 3.19 -26.11
C SER A 115 -9.34 3.40 -24.81
N GLU A 116 -8.15 2.80 -24.70
CA GLU A 116 -7.07 3.36 -23.92
C GLU A 116 -6.91 4.77 -24.49
N LEU A 117 -7.56 5.72 -23.82
CA LEU A 117 -7.20 7.11 -23.96
C LEU A 117 -5.72 7.15 -23.60
N LEU A 118 -4.89 7.16 -24.63
CA LEU A 118 -3.45 7.33 -24.54
C LEU A 118 -3.26 8.65 -23.79
N ILE A 119 -3.03 8.56 -22.48
CA ILE A 119 -2.28 9.62 -21.80
C ILE A 119 -1.01 9.65 -22.62
N ALA A 120 -0.82 10.74 -23.39
CA ALA A 120 0.42 10.93 -24.11
C ALA A 120 1.52 10.60 -23.10
N GLU A 121 2.37 9.62 -23.41
CA GLU A 121 3.59 9.35 -22.66
C GLU A 121 4.45 10.60 -22.82
N ASP A 122 4.08 11.64 -22.09
CA ASP A 122 4.83 12.86 -21.99
C ASP A 122 6.09 12.40 -21.31
N LYS A 123 7.16 12.37 -22.11
CA LYS A 123 8.51 12.08 -21.65
C LYS A 123 8.68 12.86 -20.36
N MET A 124 8.69 12.15 -19.24
CA MET A 124 8.75 12.75 -17.91
C MET A 124 9.75 13.89 -17.96
N SER A 125 9.23 15.12 -17.87
CA SER A 125 10.03 16.31 -17.71
C SER A 125 11.02 16.02 -16.57
N PRO A 126 12.30 16.37 -16.72
CA PRO A 126 13.32 16.00 -15.75
C PRO A 126 12.88 16.48 -14.37
N GLU A 127 12.65 15.52 -13.48
CA GLU A 127 12.63 15.66 -12.02
C GLU A 127 12.17 17.04 -11.55
N GLN A 128 10.88 17.38 -11.74
CA GLN A 128 10.25 18.28 -10.79
C GLN A 128 10.38 17.59 -9.44
N GLU A 129 11.28 18.10 -8.59
CA GLU A 129 11.41 17.67 -7.19
C GLU A 129 9.99 17.67 -6.62
N ALA A 130 9.46 16.47 -6.37
CA ALA A 130 8.13 16.34 -5.82
C ALA A 130 8.10 17.15 -4.52
N HIS A 131 7.21 18.15 -4.44
CA HIS A 131 7.01 18.98 -3.26
C HIS A 131 6.44 18.12 -2.12
N LEU A 132 7.33 17.37 -1.46
CA LEU A 132 7.06 16.52 -0.32
C LEU A 132 7.41 17.29 0.96
N MET A 133 6.40 17.52 1.78
CA MET A 133 6.58 18.12 3.11
C MET A 133 5.54 17.56 4.07
N PRO A 134 5.79 17.60 5.39
CA PRO A 134 4.79 17.25 6.39
C PRO A 134 3.54 18.12 6.20
N ARG A 135 2.36 17.48 6.05
CA ARG A 135 1.10 18.19 5.78
C ARG A 135 0.10 18.21 6.94
N TYR A 136 0.41 17.54 8.04
CA TYR A 136 -0.58 17.19 9.07
C TYR A 136 -0.09 17.43 10.51
N ASP A 137 0.94 18.24 10.71
CA ASP A 137 1.51 18.48 12.05
C ASP A 137 0.45 19.05 13.01
N ASP A 138 -0.37 20.00 12.55
CA ASP A 138 -1.47 20.59 13.33
C ASP A 138 -2.63 19.61 13.62
N LEU A 139 -2.74 18.53 12.84
CA LEU A 139 -3.82 17.54 12.95
C LEU A 139 -3.33 16.16 13.42
N ALA A 140 -2.06 16.03 13.80
CA ALA A 140 -1.38 14.76 14.02
C ALA A 140 -2.16 13.81 14.95
N GLU A 141 -2.61 14.32 16.11
CA GLU A 141 -3.37 13.52 17.09
C GLU A 141 -4.70 13.02 16.51
N SER A 142 -5.47 13.89 15.87
CA SER A 142 -6.79 13.53 15.32
C SER A 142 -6.69 12.57 14.12
N VAL A 143 -5.67 12.76 13.28
CA VAL A 143 -5.38 11.86 12.16
C VAL A 143 -4.93 10.49 12.68
N GLU A 144 -4.04 10.45 13.67
CA GLU A 144 -3.59 9.21 14.30
C GLU A 144 -4.76 8.45 14.92
N GLU A 145 -5.61 9.13 15.71
CA GLU A 145 -6.81 8.54 16.32
C GLU A 145 -7.73 7.92 15.26
N TYR A 146 -8.05 8.67 14.19
CA TYR A 146 -8.89 8.18 13.10
C TYR A 146 -8.31 6.93 12.42
N VAL A 147 -7.01 6.94 12.10
CA VAL A 147 -6.32 5.84 11.43
C VAL A 147 -6.29 4.60 12.33
N LEU A 148 -6.00 4.78 13.62
CA LEU A 148 -5.97 3.72 14.61
C LEU A 148 -7.33 3.06 14.76
N ASP A 149 -8.39 3.85 14.91
CA ASP A 149 -9.74 3.31 15.06
C ASP A 149 -10.20 2.55 13.81
N MET A 150 -9.95 3.09 12.62
CA MET A 150 -10.31 2.41 11.38
C MET A 150 -9.57 1.07 11.23
N LEU A 151 -8.26 1.02 11.49
CA LEU A 151 -7.47 -0.22 11.35
C LEU A 151 -7.80 -1.23 12.46
N ARG A 152 -8.05 -0.76 13.68
CA ARG A 152 -8.51 -1.58 14.79
C ARG A 152 -9.84 -2.25 14.45
N ASP A 153 -10.78 -1.50 13.87
CA ASP A 153 -12.07 -2.03 13.41
C ASP A 153 -11.90 -3.09 12.31
N GLN A 154 -11.03 -2.84 11.31
CA GLN A 154 -10.75 -3.83 10.26
C GLN A 154 -10.16 -5.13 10.83
N LEU A 155 -9.26 -5.03 11.80
CA LEU A 155 -8.57 -6.17 12.42
C LEU A 155 -9.45 -6.95 13.40
N ASN A 156 -10.42 -6.30 14.04
CA ASN A 156 -11.31 -6.90 15.03
C ASN A 156 -12.65 -7.35 14.45
N ARG A 157 -12.96 -6.98 13.20
CA ARG A 157 -14.15 -7.45 12.51
C ARG A 157 -14.15 -8.97 12.49
N ARG A 158 -15.23 -9.59 13.00
CA ARG A 158 -15.40 -11.05 13.01
C ARG A 158 -15.51 -11.56 11.58
N GLN A 159 -14.38 -11.98 11.03
CA GLN A 159 -14.27 -12.55 9.70
C GLN A 159 -13.54 -13.89 9.82
N PRO A 160 -13.85 -14.89 8.97
CA PRO A 160 -12.97 -16.04 8.79
C PRO A 160 -11.54 -15.56 8.59
N MET A 161 -10.57 -16.19 9.27
CA MET A 161 -9.16 -15.75 9.26
C MET A 161 -8.57 -15.66 7.83
N ASP A 162 -9.18 -16.38 6.88
CA ASP A 162 -8.81 -16.43 5.47
C ASP A 162 -9.23 -15.18 4.67
N ASN A 163 -10.05 -14.30 5.27
CA ASN A 163 -10.63 -13.12 4.61
C ASN A 163 -9.80 -11.84 4.81
N VAL A 164 -8.68 -11.90 5.52
CA VAL A 164 -7.77 -10.75 5.63
C VAL A 164 -7.27 -10.39 4.23
N SER A 165 -7.51 -9.16 3.79
CA SER A 165 -7.14 -8.71 2.45
C SER A 165 -5.66 -8.34 2.38
N ARG A 166 -5.06 -8.52 1.19
CA ARG A 166 -3.69 -8.04 0.90
C ARG A 166 -3.60 -6.52 1.08
N ASN A 167 -4.70 -5.82 0.81
CA ASN A 167 -4.80 -4.37 0.90
C ASN A 167 -4.69 -3.87 2.34
N LEU A 168 -5.27 -4.60 3.31
CA LEU A 168 -5.08 -4.29 4.73
C LEU A 168 -3.61 -4.38 5.14
N LEU A 169 -2.89 -5.43 4.74
CA LEU A 169 -1.45 -5.57 5.05
C LEU A 169 -0.62 -4.46 4.40
N ARG A 170 -0.94 -4.06 3.16
CA ARG A 170 -0.30 -2.93 2.47
C ARG A 170 -0.56 -1.62 3.19
N LEU A 171 -1.77 -1.41 3.71
CA LEU A 171 -2.09 -0.21 4.48
C LEU A 171 -1.37 -0.20 5.83
N LEU A 172 -1.39 -1.31 6.58
CA LEU A 172 -0.62 -1.47 7.81
C LEU A 172 0.87 -1.18 7.59
N THR A 173 1.42 -1.60 6.44
CA THR A 173 2.82 -1.35 6.07
C THR A 173 3.10 0.15 5.97
N ALA A 174 2.19 0.91 5.34
CA ALA A 174 2.32 2.35 5.15
C ALA A 174 2.08 3.16 6.43
N THR A 175 1.45 2.58 7.45
CA THR A 175 1.09 3.25 8.70
C THR A 175 1.93 2.77 9.90
N CYS A 176 3.03 2.05 9.68
CA CYS A 176 3.91 1.52 10.74
C CYS A 176 4.66 2.60 11.54
N GLY A 177 4.62 3.88 11.15
CA GLY A 177 5.16 4.94 12.00
C GLY A 177 4.38 5.10 13.32
N TYR A 178 3.08 4.76 13.35
CA TYR A 178 2.31 4.68 14.59
C TYR A 178 2.62 3.39 15.37
N LYS A 179 2.96 3.55 16.65
CA LYS A 179 3.47 2.48 17.53
C LYS A 179 2.40 1.41 17.82
N GLU A 180 1.16 1.81 18.02
CA GLU A 180 0.03 0.92 18.25
C GLU A 180 -0.25 0.06 17.00
N ILE A 181 0.00 0.58 15.80
CA ILE A 181 -0.15 -0.21 14.56
C ILE A 181 0.90 -1.31 14.50
N ARG A 182 2.16 -1.01 14.83
CA ARG A 182 3.22 -2.03 14.92
C ARG A 182 2.85 -3.13 15.90
N GLN A 183 2.34 -2.75 17.07
CA GLN A 183 1.88 -3.67 18.11
C GLN A 183 0.69 -4.53 17.64
N MET A 184 -0.30 -3.96 16.96
CA MET A 184 -1.43 -4.73 16.42
C MET A 184 -1.00 -5.69 15.28
N ALA A 185 -0.05 -5.26 14.45
CA ALA A 185 0.45 -6.03 13.31
C ALA A 185 1.29 -7.23 13.78
N VAL A 186 2.23 -7.04 14.70
CA VAL A 186 3.16 -8.09 15.14
C VAL A 186 2.43 -9.29 15.79
N GLN A 187 1.34 -9.04 16.50
CA GLN A 187 0.51 -10.09 17.14
C GLN A 187 -0.08 -11.09 16.13
N ARG A 188 -0.17 -10.71 14.85
CA ARG A 188 -0.77 -11.52 13.77
C ARG A 188 0.25 -11.85 12.66
N LEU A 189 1.49 -11.39 12.80
CA LEU A 189 2.47 -11.43 11.71
C LEU A 189 2.91 -12.86 11.39
N GLU A 190 3.09 -13.71 12.41
CA GLU A 190 3.44 -15.12 12.22
C GLU A 190 2.40 -15.86 11.36
N MET A 191 1.10 -15.69 11.67
CA MET A 191 0.03 -16.35 10.91
C MET A 191 -0.05 -15.83 9.46
N TRP A 192 0.19 -14.53 9.23
CA TRP A 192 0.17 -13.96 7.89
C TRP A 192 1.38 -14.38 7.05
N LEU A 193 2.57 -14.49 7.65
CA LEU A 193 3.77 -15.00 6.98
C LEU A 193 3.60 -16.45 6.52
N GLN A 194 2.91 -17.27 7.32
CA GLN A 194 2.63 -18.68 6.99
C GLN A 194 1.49 -18.87 5.97
N ASN A 195 0.64 -17.85 5.76
CA ASN A 195 -0.45 -17.92 4.79
C ASN A 195 0.06 -17.60 3.37
N PRO A 196 0.06 -18.56 2.42
CA PRO A 196 0.63 -18.36 1.09
C PRO A 196 -0.04 -17.23 0.27
N LYS A 197 -1.28 -16.85 0.58
CA LYS A 197 -1.97 -15.71 -0.07
C LYS A 197 -1.45 -14.35 0.42
N LEU A 198 -0.92 -14.32 1.64
CA LEU A 198 -0.50 -13.11 2.36
C LEU A 198 1.01 -13.05 2.61
N THR A 199 1.76 -14.12 2.36
CA THR A 199 3.20 -14.20 2.66
C THR A 199 3.96 -12.99 2.14
N ARG A 200 3.74 -12.59 0.87
CA ARG A 200 4.45 -11.44 0.29
C ARG A 200 4.14 -10.11 0.99
N PRO A 201 2.88 -9.64 1.07
CA PRO A 201 2.59 -8.40 1.79
C PRO A 201 2.92 -8.49 3.30
N ALA A 202 2.94 -9.69 3.89
CA ALA A 202 3.37 -9.88 5.27
C ALA A 202 4.90 -9.73 5.44
N GLN A 203 5.71 -10.11 4.46
CA GLN A 203 7.15 -9.86 4.44
C GLN A 203 7.45 -8.36 4.35
N ASP A 204 6.71 -7.63 3.50
CA ASP A 204 6.82 -6.18 3.37
C ASP A 204 6.42 -5.48 4.68
N LEU A 205 5.34 -5.94 5.32
CA LEU A 205 4.89 -5.47 6.63
C LEU A 205 5.92 -5.74 7.73
N LEU A 206 6.51 -6.95 7.78
CA LEU A 206 7.56 -7.28 8.74
C LEU A 206 8.74 -6.32 8.65
N MET A 207 9.21 -6.04 7.42
CA MET A 207 10.32 -5.10 7.21
C MET A 207 9.94 -3.70 7.72
N SER A 208 8.74 -3.22 7.40
CA SER A 208 8.27 -1.92 7.87
C SER A 208 8.14 -1.85 9.40
N VAL A 209 7.61 -2.89 10.04
CA VAL A 209 7.54 -2.99 11.52
C VAL A 209 8.94 -2.91 12.13
N CYS A 210 9.89 -3.68 11.63
CA CYS A 210 11.26 -3.69 12.15
C CYS A 210 11.96 -2.32 11.95
N MET A 211 11.86 -1.72 10.76
CA MET A 211 12.48 -0.41 10.49
C MET A 211 11.91 0.73 11.37
N ASN A 212 10.64 0.64 11.76
CA ASN A 212 9.94 1.66 12.54
C ASN A 212 9.89 1.36 14.05
N CYS A 213 10.32 0.18 14.49
CA CYS A 213 10.47 -0.18 15.90
C CYS A 213 11.76 0.42 16.50
N ASN A 214 11.82 1.76 16.61
CA ASN A 214 13.02 2.51 16.95
C ASN A 214 12.83 3.59 18.03
N THR A 215 11.69 3.61 18.73
CA THR A 215 11.38 4.66 19.73
C THR A 215 11.64 4.22 21.17
N HIS A 216 11.92 2.92 21.40
CA HIS A 216 12.10 2.33 22.74
C HIS A 216 10.89 2.52 23.66
N SER A 217 9.70 2.74 23.11
CA SER A 217 8.46 2.83 23.90
C SER A 217 8.03 1.46 24.45
N SER A 218 7.05 1.45 25.34
CA SER A 218 6.41 0.21 25.85
C SER A 218 5.90 -0.68 24.72
N GLU A 219 5.31 -0.06 23.69
CA GLU A 219 4.77 -0.75 22.52
C GLU A 219 5.90 -1.41 21.72
N ASP A 220 7.02 -0.71 21.51
CA ASP A 220 8.19 -1.28 20.82
C ASP A 220 8.81 -2.44 21.59
N VAL A 221 8.87 -2.36 22.93
CA VAL A 221 9.31 -3.49 23.77
C VAL A 221 8.39 -4.71 23.59
N GLU A 222 7.08 -4.49 23.53
CA GLU A 222 6.13 -5.56 23.24
C GLU A 222 6.29 -6.10 21.81
N VAL A 223 6.56 -5.23 20.84
CA VAL A 223 6.83 -5.63 19.45
C VAL A 223 8.01 -6.57 19.39
N VAL A 224 9.15 -6.20 20.00
CA VAL A 224 10.33 -7.06 20.08
C VAL A 224 10.02 -8.38 20.78
N SER A 225 9.27 -8.36 21.89
CA SER A 225 8.85 -9.56 22.63
C SER A 225 7.99 -10.52 21.80
N ASN A 226 7.17 -10.00 20.88
CA ASN A 226 6.40 -10.81 19.95
C ASN A 226 7.26 -11.33 18.79
N LEU A 227 8.13 -10.49 18.21
CA LEU A 227 9.02 -10.89 17.13
C LEU A 227 9.86 -12.12 17.52
N ILE A 228 10.54 -12.09 18.68
CA ILE A 228 11.39 -13.21 19.13
C ILE A 228 10.65 -14.54 19.33
N LYS A 229 9.31 -14.52 19.40
CA LYS A 229 8.47 -15.71 19.55
C LYS A 229 8.05 -16.32 18.22
N ILE A 230 8.16 -15.59 17.10
CA ILE A 230 7.74 -16.04 15.77
C ILE A 230 8.56 -17.27 15.36
N ARG A 231 7.88 -18.31 14.84
CA ARG A 231 8.53 -19.53 14.35
C ARG A 231 8.19 -19.78 12.88
N LEU A 232 9.19 -19.68 12.02
CA LEU A 232 9.04 -19.91 10.58
C LEU A 232 9.68 -21.24 10.17
N LYS A 233 8.97 -22.03 9.36
CA LYS A 233 9.47 -23.30 8.81
C LYS A 233 10.24 -23.14 7.50
N PRO A 234 9.75 -22.38 6.50
CA PRO A 234 10.45 -22.28 5.22
C PRO A 234 11.76 -21.49 5.34
N LYS A 235 12.87 -22.05 4.85
CA LYS A 235 14.20 -21.42 4.92
C LYS A 235 14.23 -20.02 4.30
N VAL A 236 13.53 -19.81 3.18
CA VAL A 236 13.45 -18.50 2.52
C VAL A 236 12.77 -17.45 3.41
N LEU A 237 11.71 -17.84 4.13
CA LEU A 237 11.04 -16.93 5.08
C LEU A 237 11.91 -16.65 6.30
N LEU A 238 12.63 -17.66 6.79
CA LEU A 238 13.58 -17.49 7.88
C LEU A 238 14.70 -16.51 7.49
N ASN A 239 15.26 -16.64 6.29
CA ASN A 239 16.29 -15.72 5.78
C ASN A 239 15.77 -14.27 5.70
N HIS A 240 14.56 -14.08 5.18
CA HIS A 240 13.92 -12.76 5.14
C HIS A 240 13.68 -12.21 6.54
N TYR A 241 13.22 -13.05 7.47
CA TYR A 241 13.01 -12.65 8.86
C TYR A 241 14.30 -12.18 9.53
N MET A 242 15.40 -12.93 9.35
CA MET A 242 16.72 -12.56 9.87
C MET A 242 17.32 -11.31 9.21
N LEU A 243 16.84 -10.91 8.03
CA LEU A 243 17.23 -9.64 7.40
C LEU A 243 16.50 -8.45 8.02
N CYS A 244 15.29 -8.66 8.57
CA CYS A 244 14.46 -7.60 9.12
C CYS A 244 14.82 -7.28 10.58
N VAL A 245 15.03 -8.33 11.40
CA VAL A 245 15.28 -8.25 12.85
C VAL A 245 16.77 -8.04 13.15
#